data_AF-A0A2N7XTT0-F1
#
_entry.id   AF-A0A2N7XTT0-F1
#
_cell.length_a   1.000
_cell.length_b   1.000
_cell.length_c   1.000
_cell.angle_alpha   90.00
_cell.angle_beta   90.00
_cell.angle_gamma   90.00
#
_symmetry.space_group_name_H-M   'P 1'
#
loop_
_entity.id
_entity.type
_entity.pdbx_description
1 polymer ?
#
loop_
_entity_poly.entity_id
_entity_poly.type
_entity_poly.pdbx_seq_one_letter_code
_entity_poly.pdbx_strand_id
1 'polypeptide(L)' 'FTGVDLGDDGKPRKWRVENSWGDKGGEKGFYEMTDAWFDEFNYEVVVHRKYLPEDILALLNREPVGLEPWDPMGSLA' A
#
# COMPACT_ATOMS: atom_id res chain seq x y z
N PHE A 1 -2.66 -0.14 -6.51
CA PHE A 1 -3.49 -1.35 -6.49
C PHE A 1 -4.73 -1.13 -7.33
N THR A 2 -5.09 -2.11 -8.17
CA THR A 2 -6.27 -2.01 -9.07
C THR A 2 -7.34 -3.06 -8.78
N GLY A 3 -7.08 -4.00 -7.86
CA GLY A 3 -8.05 -4.99 -7.42
C GLY A 3 -7.54 -5.79 -6.22
N VAL A 4 -8.47 -6.45 -5.53
CA VAL A 4 -8.22 -7.36 -4.41
C VAL A 4 -9.13 -8.58 -4.57
N ASP A 5 -8.60 -9.75 -4.29
CA ASP A 5 -9.36 -11.00 -4.15
C ASP A 5 -9.59 -11.26 -2.66
N LEU A 6 -10.87 -11.40 -2.27
CA LEU A 6 -11.27 -11.68 -0.89
C LEU A 6 -11.65 -13.16 -0.75
N GLY A 7 -11.21 -13.78 0.35
CA GLY A 7 -11.67 -15.10 0.78
C GLY A 7 -13.10 -15.06 1.29
N ASP A 8 -13.66 -16.25 1.57
CA ASP A 8 -15.02 -16.40 2.09
C ASP A 8 -15.20 -15.75 3.48
N ASP A 9 -14.11 -15.53 4.20
CA ASP A 9 -14.05 -14.82 5.49
C ASP A 9 -13.94 -13.28 5.34
N GLY A 10 -13.94 -12.78 4.11
CA GLY A 10 -13.79 -11.36 3.78
C GLY A 10 -12.35 -10.84 3.87
N LYS A 11 -11.36 -11.70 4.13
CA LYS A 11 -9.95 -11.28 4.20
C LYS A 11 -9.28 -11.28 2.82
N PRO A 12 -8.33 -10.37 2.56
CA PRO A 12 -7.57 -10.39 1.32
C PRO A 12 -6.75 -11.68 1.19
N ARG A 13 -6.68 -12.22 -0.02
CA ARG A 13 -5.76 -13.30 -0.38
C ARG A 13 -4.62 -12.80 -1.25
N LYS A 14 -4.96 -11.90 -2.17
CA LYS A 14 -4.05 -11.35 -3.15
C LYS A 14 -4.53 -10.01 -3.71
N TRP A 15 -3.56 -9.24 -4.16
CA TRP A 15 -3.71 -7.88 -4.65
C TRP A 15 -3.23 -7.83 -6.10
N ARG A 16 -4.02 -7.13 -6.95
CA ARG A 16 -3.60 -6.82 -8.31
C ARG A 16 -2.87 -5.48 -8.33
N VAL A 17 -1.64 -5.50 -8.81
CA VAL A 17 -0.74 -4.35 -8.87
C VAL A 17 -0.50 -3.99 -10.34
N GLU A 18 -0.65 -2.72 -10.68
CA GLU A 18 -0.25 -2.18 -11.98
C GLU A 18 1.09 -1.49 -11.82
N ASN A 19 2.03 -1.75 -12.72
CA ASN A 19 3.35 -1.13 -12.70
C ASN A 19 3.54 -0.22 -13.93
N SER A 20 4.43 0.78 -13.82
CA SER A 20 4.72 1.78 -14.85
C SER A 20 5.73 1.30 -15.91
N TRP A 21 6.23 0.07 -15.83
CA TRP A 21 7.27 -0.48 -16.73
C TRP A 21 6.73 -0.98 -18.09
N GLY A 22 5.54 -0.56 -18.49
CA GLY A 22 4.88 -1.00 -19.70
C GLY A 22 4.31 -2.42 -19.62
N ASP A 23 3.98 -3.00 -20.77
CA ASP A 23 3.22 -4.25 -20.88
C ASP A 23 4.09 -5.52 -20.96
N LYS A 24 5.42 -5.38 -21.00
CA LYS A 24 6.35 -6.49 -21.14
C LYS A 24 6.62 -7.26 -19.85
N GLY A 25 6.46 -6.62 -18.70
CA GLY A 25 6.65 -7.22 -17.37
C GLY A 25 5.35 -7.76 -16.81
N GLY A 26 5.42 -8.85 -16.04
CA GLY A 26 4.25 -9.50 -15.46
C GLY A 26 3.26 -10.00 -16.52
N GLU A 27 1.97 -10.00 -16.19
CA GLU A 27 0.88 -10.28 -17.11
C GLU A 27 0.35 -8.95 -17.66
N LYS A 28 0.88 -8.49 -18.80
CA LYS A 28 0.52 -7.22 -19.46
C LYS A 28 0.69 -5.99 -18.56
N GLY A 29 1.80 -5.91 -17.83
CA GLY A 29 2.09 -4.82 -16.89
C GLY A 29 1.46 -4.99 -15.50
N PHE A 30 0.69 -6.05 -15.30
CA PHE A 30 0.10 -6.37 -13.99
C PHE A 30 0.85 -7.47 -13.27
N TYR A 31 0.88 -7.35 -11.95
CA TYR A 31 1.45 -8.31 -11.03
C TYR A 31 0.40 -8.75 -10.02
N GLU A 32 0.57 -9.97 -9.53
CA GLU A 32 -0.19 -10.52 -8.43
C GLU A 32 0.72 -10.54 -7.19
N MET A 33 0.23 -9.97 -6.09
CA MET A 33 0.95 -9.86 -4.83
C MET A 33 0.13 -10.55 -3.75
N THR A 34 0.70 -11.53 -3.06
CA THR A 34 -0.01 -12.22 -1.98
C THR A 34 -0.20 -11.29 -0.79
N ASP A 35 -1.21 -11.57 0.04
CA ASP A 35 -1.44 -10.80 1.25
C ASP A 35 -0.25 -10.87 2.22
N ALA A 36 0.39 -12.03 2.37
CA ALA A 36 1.60 -12.17 3.17
C ALA A 36 2.79 -11.35 2.63
N TRP A 37 2.88 -11.15 1.31
CA TRP A 37 3.91 -10.27 0.74
C TRP A 37 3.58 -8.80 1.02
N PHE A 38 2.30 -8.43 0.94
CA PHE A 38 1.83 -7.09 1.33
C PHE A 38 2.28 -6.78 2.77
N ASP A 39 2.03 -7.69 3.71
CA ASP A 39 2.36 -7.48 5.13
C ASP A 39 3.86 -7.30 5.39
N GLU A 40 4.70 -8.06 4.68
CA GLU A 40 6.16 -8.08 4.93
C GLU A 40 6.91 -6.95 4.19
N PHE A 41 6.47 -6.59 2.99
CA PHE A 41 7.27 -5.77 2.08
C PHE A 41 6.59 -4.49 1.58
N ASN A 42 5.30 -4.27 1.91
CA ASN A 42 4.63 -3.02 1.59
C ASN A 42 4.60 -2.07 2.81
N TYR A 43 5.07 -0.84 2.62
CA TYR A 43 5.21 0.12 3.72
C TYR A 43 4.16 1.22 3.72
N GLU A 44 3.67 1.63 2.55
CA GLU A 44 2.81 2.80 2.43
C GLU A 44 1.64 2.57 1.46
N VAL A 45 0.48 3.12 1.82
CA VAL A 45 -0.66 3.26 0.92
C VAL A 45 -1.26 4.65 1.06
N VAL A 46 -1.80 5.17 -0.04
CA VAL A 46 -2.55 6.42 -0.05
C VAL A 46 -4.03 6.11 -0.19
N VAL A 47 -4.82 6.55 0.79
CA VAL A 47 -6.27 6.40 0.80
C VAL A 47 -6.96 7.74 0.98
N HIS A 48 -8.16 7.88 0.41
CA HIS A 48 -8.94 9.10 0.56
C HIS A 48 -9.41 9.25 2.02
N ARG A 49 -9.26 10.44 2.61
CA ARG A 49 -9.58 10.73 4.03
C ARG A 49 -10.97 10.29 4.47
N LYS A 50 -11.96 10.36 3.57
CA LYS A 50 -13.34 9.89 3.82
C LYS A 50 -13.47 8.42 4.26
N TYR A 51 -12.45 7.60 4.03
CA TYR A 51 -12.42 6.19 4.45
C TYR A 51 -11.68 5.97 5.78
N LEU A 52 -11.09 7.01 6.35
CA LEU A 52 -10.37 6.92 7.61
C LEU A 52 -11.31 7.20 8.79
N PRO A 53 -11.24 6.39 9.85
CA PRO A 53 -11.88 6.69 11.13
C PRO A 53 -11.41 8.03 11.73
N GLU A 54 -12.25 8.66 12.55
CA GLU A 54 -11.97 9.98 13.14
C GLU A 54 -10.73 10.00 14.05
N ASP A 55 -10.47 8.92 14.78
CA ASP A 55 -9.31 8.76 15.65
C ASP A 55 -7.99 8.72 14.86
N ILE A 56 -7.99 8.07 13.69
CA ILE A 56 -6.86 8.08 12.74
C ILE A 56 -6.68 9.48 12.13
N LEU A 57 -7.75 10.18 11.76
CA LEU A 57 -7.66 11.54 11.25
C LEU A 57 -7.10 12.52 12.29
N ALA A 58 -7.43 12.33 13.57
CA ALA A 58 -6.89 13.14 14.65
C ALA A 58 -5.36 12.98 14.81
N LEU A 59 -4.77 11.87 14.33
CA LEU A 59 -3.31 11.68 14.31
C LEU A 59 -2.59 12.74 13.48
N LEU A 60 -3.23 13.24 12.43
CA LEU A 60 -2.64 14.21 11.49
C LEU A 60 -2.38 15.59 12.13
N ASN A 61 -3.00 15.88 13.28
CA ASN A 61 -2.85 17.16 13.99
C ASN A 61 -1.76 17.12 15.08
N ARG A 62 -1.09 15.98 15.25
CA ARG A 62 -0.02 15.80 16.23
C ARG A 62 1.27 16.41 15.69
N GLU A 63 2.18 16.78 16.59
CA GLU A 63 3.54 17.15 16.20
C GLU A 63 4.22 15.94 15.53
N PRO A 64 4.69 16.06 14.28
CA PRO A 64 5.36 14.95 13.59
C PRO A 64 6.67 14.57 14.29
N VAL A 65 6.97 13.27 14.29
CA VAL A 65 8.29 12.78 14.73
C VAL A 65 9.30 13.11 13.63
N GLY A 66 10.31 13.92 13.95
CA GLY A 66 11.43 14.17 13.05
C GLY A 66 12.28 12.91 12.88
N LEU A 67 12.50 12.51 11.64
CA LEU A 67 13.39 11.42 11.27
C LEU A 67 14.66 11.97 10.64
N GLU A 68 15.76 11.22 10.77
CA GLU A 68 17.02 11.57 10.14
C GLU A 68 16.91 11.49 8.60
N PRO A 69 17.69 12.25 7.84
CA PRO A 69 17.61 12.25 6.37
C PRO A 69 17.91 10.89 5.70
N TRP A 70 18.55 9.96 6.41
CA TRP A 70 18.87 8.61 5.93
C TRP A 70 17.96 7.53 6.49
N ASP A 71 16.86 7.89 7.15
CA ASP A 71 15.85 6.93 7.59
C ASP A 71 15.30 6.15 6.38
N PRO A 72 15.16 4.82 6.47
CA PRO A 72 14.70 3.99 5.35
C PRO A 72 13.27 4.29 4.90
N MET A 73 12.46 4.99 5.71
CA MET A 73 11.12 5.48 5.35
C MET A 73 11.15 6.78 4.52
N GLY A 74 12.13 6.86 3.61
CA GLY A 74 12.42 8.03 2.79
C GLY A 74 11.78 7.97 1.39
N SER A 75 12.53 8.43 0.40
CA SER A 75 12.07 8.55 -0.99
C SER A 75 11.68 7.22 -1.64
N LEU A 76 10.50 7.15 -2.24
CA LEU A 76 10.10 6.10 -3.19
C LEU A 76 10.72 6.37 -4.57
N ALA A 77 11.12 5.30 -5.27
CA ALA A 77 11.74 5.33 -6.59
C ALA A 77 10.74 5.21 -7.74
#